data_AF-A0A351HXW6-F1
#
_entry.id   AF-A0A351HXW6-F1
#
_cell.length_a   1.000
_cell.length_b   1.000
_cell.length_c   1.000
_cell.angle_alpha   90.00
_cell.angle_beta   90.00
_cell.angle_gamma   90.00
#
_symmetry.space_group_name_H-M   'P 1'
#
loop_
_entity.id
_entity.type
_entity.pdbx_description
1 polymer ?
#
loop_
_entity_poly.entity_id
_entity_poly.type
_entity_poly.pdbx_seq_one_letter_code
_entity_poly.pdbx_strand_id
1 'polypeptide(L)'
;MAGDLNARADTNKHSGEYARIVAGINATLEATVAPIQEANLVLEEVANGSLKLRMVGDYKGEHSAIKDSLNSTLDFLQGIVDEVSEILDQMANSNMAVSIIGDYKGDFEPIKTALNHIIEAFNGILKDMNEAADQVSAGASQVSDGSQM
;
A
#
# COMPACT_ATOMS: atom_id res chain seq x y z
N MET A 1 -24.36 -25.50 12.36
CA MET A 1 -23.99 -26.06 11.04
C MET A 1 -22.63 -25.49 10.73
N ALA A 2 -21.60 -26.33 10.67
CA ALA A 2 -20.22 -25.87 10.52
C ALA A 2 -20.03 -25.27 9.11
N GLY A 3 -19.44 -24.09 9.01
CA GLY A 3 -19.05 -23.44 7.75
C GLY A 3 -17.89 -24.15 7.05
N ASP A 4 -17.83 -25.48 7.12
CA ASP A 4 -16.86 -26.30 6.39
C ASP A 4 -17.30 -26.42 4.94
N LEU A 5 -16.83 -25.47 4.13
CA LEU A 5 -17.09 -25.46 2.70
C LEU A 5 -16.20 -26.44 1.93
N ASN A 6 -15.32 -27.21 2.60
CA ASN A 6 -14.52 -28.24 1.94
C ASN A 6 -15.25 -29.59 1.83
N ALA A 7 -16.37 -29.75 2.54
CA ALA A 7 -17.19 -30.95 2.42
C ALA A 7 -17.70 -31.13 0.98
N ARG A 8 -17.60 -32.36 0.46
CA ARG A 8 -18.09 -32.74 -0.87
C ARG A 8 -18.96 -33.99 -0.77
N ALA A 9 -20.00 -34.04 -1.58
CA ALA A 9 -20.85 -35.22 -1.67
C ALA A 9 -20.18 -36.29 -2.56
N ASP A 10 -20.22 -37.55 -2.12
CA ASP A 10 -19.61 -38.67 -2.85
C ASP A 10 -20.48 -39.06 -4.06
N THR A 11 -20.02 -38.70 -5.26
CA THR A 11 -20.74 -38.95 -6.52
C THR A 11 -20.93 -40.43 -6.83
N ASN A 12 -20.07 -41.31 -6.32
CA ASN A 12 -20.14 -42.77 -6.58
C ASN A 12 -21.28 -43.45 -5.81
N LYS A 13 -21.83 -42.79 -4.78
CA LYS A 13 -22.98 -43.29 -4.02
C LYS A 13 -24.32 -43.02 -4.71
N HIS A 14 -24.29 -42.36 -5.87
CA HIS A 14 -25.47 -41.99 -6.63
C HIS A 14 -25.35 -42.52 -8.06
N SER A 15 -26.48 -42.66 -8.75
CA SER A 15 -26.52 -43.17 -10.13
C SER A 15 -27.53 -42.38 -10.95
N GLY A 16 -27.34 -42.40 -12.28
CA GLY A 16 -28.23 -41.72 -13.22
C GLY A 16 -28.28 -40.21 -12.99
N GLU A 17 -29.49 -39.64 -12.96
CA GLU A 17 -29.72 -38.21 -12.79
C GLU A 17 -29.23 -37.66 -11.44
N TYR A 18 -29.35 -38.44 -10.37
CA TYR A 18 -28.88 -38.03 -9.05
C TYR A 18 -27.36 -37.83 -9.01
N ALA A 19 -26.59 -38.69 -9.70
CA ALA A 19 -25.14 -38.50 -9.81
C ALA A 19 -24.78 -37.20 -10.54
N ARG A 20 -25.54 -36.83 -11.57
CA ARG A 20 -25.37 -35.56 -12.30
C ARG A 20 -25.66 -34.35 -11.42
N ILE A 21 -26.72 -34.40 -10.62
CA ILE A 21 -27.08 -33.32 -9.68
C ILE A 21 -25.97 -33.15 -8.63
N VAL A 22 -25.50 -34.26 -8.03
CA VAL A 22 -24.45 -34.23 -7.00
C VAL A 22 -23.14 -33.70 -7.56
N ALA A 23 -22.76 -34.10 -8.77
CA ALA A 23 -21.60 -33.54 -9.46
C ALA A 23 -21.75 -32.03 -9.70
N GLY A 24 -22.93 -31.57 -10.13
CA GLY A 24 -23.23 -30.15 -10.29
C GLY A 24 -23.12 -29.36 -8.98
N ILE A 25 -23.64 -29.89 -7.87
CA ILE A 25 -23.52 -29.27 -6.55
C ILE A 25 -22.05 -29.15 -6.13
N ASN A 26 -21.25 -30.20 -6.29
CA ASN A 26 -19.83 -30.16 -5.98
C ASN A 26 -19.08 -29.12 -6.85
N ALA A 27 -19.41 -29.02 -8.14
CA ALA A 27 -18.82 -28.03 -9.03
C ALA A 27 -19.19 -26.59 -8.62
N THR A 28 -20.44 -26.35 -8.23
CA THR A 28 -20.88 -25.05 -7.70
C THR A 28 -20.15 -24.71 -6.40
N LEU A 29 -20.03 -25.67 -5.48
CA LEU A 29 -19.26 -25.47 -4.24
C LEU A 29 -17.80 -25.12 -4.56
N GLU A 30 -17.17 -25.82 -5.49
CA GLU A 30 -15.78 -25.53 -5.89
C GLU A 30 -15.64 -24.11 -6.44
N ALA A 31 -16.54 -23.70 -7.33
CA ALA A 31 -16.55 -22.36 -7.91
C ALA A 31 -16.76 -21.24 -6.88
N THR A 32 -17.46 -21.51 -5.78
CA THR A 32 -17.68 -20.55 -4.69
C THR A 32 -16.55 -20.56 -3.66
N VAL A 33 -15.95 -21.72 -3.38
CA VAL A 33 -14.97 -21.87 -2.30
C VAL A 33 -13.59 -21.38 -2.69
N ALA A 34 -13.15 -21.67 -3.92
CA ALA A 34 -11.85 -21.26 -4.42
C ALA A 34 -11.58 -19.74 -4.27
N PRO A 35 -12.47 -18.82 -4.69
CA PRO A 35 -12.24 -17.38 -4.53
C PRO A 35 -12.21 -16.92 -3.08
N ILE A 36 -13.00 -17.54 -2.19
CA ILE A 36 -13.01 -17.21 -0.76
C ILE A 36 -11.69 -17.61 -0.10
N GLN A 37 -11.18 -18.81 -0.43
CA GLN A 37 -9.91 -19.29 0.09
C GLN A 37 -8.73 -18.45 -0.42
N GLU A 38 -8.68 -18.11 -1.71
CA GLU A 38 -7.62 -17.24 -2.24
C GLU A 38 -7.68 -15.84 -1.61
N ALA A 39 -8.87 -15.24 -1.46
CA ALA A 39 -9.02 -13.95 -0.78
C ALA A 39 -8.52 -13.98 0.67
N ASN A 40 -8.83 -15.05 1.42
CA ASN A 40 -8.34 -15.22 2.79
C ASN A 40 -6.81 -15.29 2.84
N LEU A 41 -6.18 -16.03 1.94
CA LEU A 41 -4.71 -16.11 1.86
C LEU A 41 -4.08 -14.73 1.58
N VAL A 42 -4.67 -13.98 0.65
CA VAL A 42 -4.23 -12.60 0.36
C VAL A 42 -4.38 -11.70 1.60
N LEU A 43 -5.51 -11.78 2.30
CA LEU A 43 -5.74 -10.99 3.51
C LEU A 43 -4.82 -11.37 4.68
N GLU A 44 -4.46 -12.65 4.82
CA GLU A 44 -3.48 -13.12 5.80
C GLU A 44 -2.10 -12.51 5.52
N GLU A 45 -1.66 -12.48 4.26
CA GLU A 45 -0.40 -11.82 3.88
C GLU A 45 -0.41 -10.32 4.17
N VAL A 46 -1.53 -9.65 3.90
CA VAL A 46 -1.72 -8.23 4.21
C VAL A 46 -1.65 -7.99 5.71
N ALA A 47 -2.26 -8.86 6.52
CA ALA A 47 -2.17 -8.80 7.97
C ALA A 47 -0.73 -9.02 8.48
N ASN A 48 0.08 -9.78 7.75
CA ASN A 48 1.52 -9.93 7.99
C ASN A 48 2.37 -8.77 7.43
N GLY A 49 1.75 -7.73 6.86
CA GLY A 49 2.41 -6.55 6.30
C GLY A 49 2.89 -6.70 4.87
N SER A 50 2.55 -7.79 4.19
CA SER A 50 2.92 -8.04 2.79
C SER A 50 1.80 -7.60 1.84
N LEU A 51 2.05 -6.53 1.09
CA LEU A 51 1.14 -6.03 0.03
C LEU A 51 1.50 -6.59 -1.34
N LYS A 52 2.20 -7.72 -1.45
CA LYS A 52 2.71 -8.25 -2.73
C LYS A 52 1.84 -9.34 -3.33
N LEU A 53 1.11 -10.08 -2.50
CA LEU A 53 0.23 -11.14 -2.98
C LEU A 53 -1.03 -10.53 -3.63
N ARG A 54 -1.54 -11.19 -4.67
CA ARG A 54 -2.75 -10.80 -5.39
C ARG A 54 -3.60 -12.03 -5.63
N MET A 55 -4.91 -11.83 -5.79
CA MET A 55 -5.79 -12.87 -6.31
C MET A 55 -5.49 -13.05 -7.80
N VAL A 56 -5.13 -14.26 -8.22
CA VAL A 56 -4.77 -14.59 -9.61
C VAL A 56 -5.74 -15.56 -10.27
N GLY A 57 -6.64 -16.19 -9.50
CA GLY A 57 -7.63 -17.13 -10.02
C GLY A 57 -8.51 -16.56 -11.15
N ASP A 58 -8.92 -17.42 -12.08
CA ASP A 58 -9.86 -17.05 -13.15
C ASP A 58 -11.31 -17.16 -12.65
N TYR A 59 -11.77 -16.12 -11.98
CA TYR A 59 -13.13 -16.05 -11.44
C TYR A 59 -14.07 -15.31 -12.38
N LYS A 60 -15.37 -15.63 -12.28
CA LYS A 60 -16.43 -15.04 -13.11
C LYS A 60 -17.47 -14.36 -12.24
N GLY A 61 -18.20 -13.41 -12.84
CA GLY A 61 -19.28 -12.69 -12.17
C GLY A 61 -18.82 -11.97 -10.91
N GLU A 62 -19.58 -12.10 -9.82
CA GLU A 62 -19.29 -11.40 -8.55
C GLU A 62 -17.94 -11.78 -7.93
N HIS A 63 -17.47 -13.01 -8.15
CA HIS A 63 -16.14 -13.42 -7.66
C HIS A 63 -15.00 -12.73 -8.42
N SER A 64 -15.18 -12.37 -9.70
CA SER A 64 -14.22 -11.51 -10.41
C SER A 64 -14.21 -10.12 -9.80
N ALA A 65 -15.38 -9.57 -9.47
CA ALA A 65 -15.49 -8.24 -8.85
C ALA A 65 -14.80 -8.19 -7.47
N ILE A 66 -14.87 -9.28 -6.68
CA ILE A 66 -14.11 -9.40 -5.43
C ILE A 66 -12.60 -9.37 -5.71
N LYS A 67 -12.11 -10.18 -6.65
CA LYS A 67 -10.70 -10.19 -7.07
C LYS A 67 -10.22 -8.80 -7.48
N ASP A 68 -10.97 -8.15 -8.36
CA ASP A 68 -10.60 -6.84 -8.91
C ASP A 68 -10.61 -5.77 -7.82
N SER A 69 -11.59 -5.79 -6.93
CA SER A 69 -11.67 -4.86 -5.80
C SER A 69 -10.52 -5.05 -4.82
N LEU A 70 -10.25 -6.30 -4.42
CA LEU A 70 -9.17 -6.61 -3.48
C LEU A 70 -7.81 -6.21 -4.07
N ASN A 71 -7.52 -6.63 -5.31
CA ASN A 71 -6.27 -6.27 -5.98
C ASN A 71 -6.11 -4.75 -6.13
N SER A 72 -7.18 -4.04 -6.51
CA SER A 72 -7.12 -2.56 -6.63
C SER A 72 -6.89 -1.87 -5.29
N THR A 73 -7.48 -2.38 -4.20
CA THR A 73 -7.18 -1.89 -2.85
C THR A 73 -5.71 -2.09 -2.50
N LEU A 74 -5.14 -3.25 -2.82
CA LEU A 74 -3.73 -3.53 -2.55
C LEU A 74 -2.79 -2.68 -3.39
N ASP A 75 -3.10 -2.46 -4.66
CA ASP A 75 -2.32 -1.58 -5.52
C ASP A 75 -2.33 -0.14 -5.01
N PHE A 76 -3.48 0.34 -4.52
CA PHE A 76 -3.58 1.67 -3.90
C PHE A 76 -2.76 1.78 -2.61
N LEU A 77 -2.89 0.81 -1.70
CA LEU A 77 -2.11 0.79 -0.46
C LEU A 77 -0.61 0.69 -0.73
N GLN A 78 -0.21 -0.15 -1.69
CA GLN A 78 1.17 -0.31 -2.08
C GLN A 78 1.74 0.98 -2.68
N GLY A 79 0.98 1.66 -3.55
CA GLY A 79 1.39 2.94 -4.12
C GLY A 79 1.65 4.02 -3.07
N ILE A 80 0.82 4.09 -2.02
CA ILE A 80 1.05 5.00 -0.88
C ILE A 80 2.34 4.64 -0.17
N VAL A 81 2.54 3.36 0.19
CA VAL A 81 3.72 2.92 0.93
C VAL A 81 5.00 3.16 0.13
N ASP A 82 4.98 2.88 -1.16
CA ASP A 82 6.14 3.05 -2.05
C ASP A 82 6.51 4.53 -2.18
N GLU A 83 5.55 5.43 -2.45
CA GLU A 83 5.81 6.87 -2.58
C GLU A 83 6.28 7.48 -1.26
N VAL A 84 5.65 7.14 -0.13
CA VAL A 84 6.09 7.60 1.20
C VAL A 84 7.52 7.15 1.49
N SER A 85 7.85 5.90 1.19
CA SER A 85 9.20 5.36 1.41
C SER A 85 10.23 6.06 0.54
N GLU A 86 9.92 6.30 -0.73
CA GLU A 86 10.79 7.02 -1.66
C GLU A 86 11.07 8.45 -1.17
N ILE A 87 10.03 9.20 -0.79
CA ILE A 87 10.18 10.58 -0.29
C ILE A 87 11.03 10.61 0.98
N LEU A 88 10.80 9.70 1.93
CA LEU A 88 11.60 9.63 3.15
C LEU A 88 13.07 9.29 2.87
N ASP A 89 13.35 8.42 1.89
CA ASP A 89 14.71 8.11 1.46
C ASP A 89 15.39 9.32 0.79
N GLN A 90 14.67 10.08 -0.05
CA GLN A 90 15.18 11.33 -0.63
C GLN A 90 15.54 12.35 0.47
N MET A 91 14.66 12.51 1.46
CA MET A 91 14.91 13.38 2.61
C MET A 91 16.14 12.92 3.42
N ALA A 92 16.29 11.62 3.65
CA ALA A 92 17.47 11.07 4.33
C ALA A 92 18.78 11.38 3.58
N ASN A 93 18.72 11.43 2.25
CA ASN A 93 19.83 11.83 1.39
C ASN A 93 19.94 13.35 1.19
N SER A 94 19.29 14.15 2.05
CA SER A 94 19.27 15.62 2.01
C SER A 94 18.67 16.22 0.74
N ASN A 95 17.94 15.42 -0.06
CA ASN A 95 17.15 15.92 -1.17
C ASN A 95 15.75 16.32 -0.67
N MET A 96 15.58 17.62 -0.44
CA MET A 96 14.32 18.21 0.02
C MET A 96 13.52 18.86 -1.11
N ALA A 97 13.96 18.72 -2.35
CA ALA A 97 13.26 19.21 -3.55
C ALA A 97 12.24 18.18 -4.06
N VAL A 98 11.54 17.54 -3.13
CA VAL A 98 10.59 16.45 -3.37
C VAL A 98 9.23 16.80 -2.76
N SER A 99 8.17 16.13 -3.20
CA SER A 99 6.84 16.28 -2.62
C SER A 99 5.99 15.05 -2.89
N ILE A 100 5.03 14.79 -2.00
CA ILE A 100 4.00 13.77 -2.23
C ILE A 100 2.99 14.35 -3.23
N ILE A 101 2.95 13.77 -4.43
CA ILE A 101 2.06 14.20 -5.52
C ILE A 101 0.87 13.25 -5.70
N GLY A 102 0.94 12.04 -5.13
CA GLY A 102 -0.11 11.03 -5.19
C GLY A 102 -1.52 11.55 -4.86
N ASP A 103 -2.52 10.98 -5.53
CA ASP A 103 -3.94 11.26 -5.31
C ASP A 103 -4.45 10.44 -4.11
N TYR A 104 -4.03 10.83 -2.92
CA TYR A 104 -4.45 10.19 -1.67
C TYR A 104 -5.87 10.65 -1.37
N LYS A 105 -6.75 9.71 -1.04
CA LYS A 105 -8.18 9.96 -0.86
C LYS A 105 -8.63 9.59 0.54
N GLY A 106 -9.62 10.33 1.05
CA GLY A 106 -10.24 10.03 2.33
C GLY A 106 -9.22 10.04 3.46
N ASP A 107 -9.16 8.96 4.24
CA ASP A 107 -8.31 8.88 5.44
C ASP A 107 -6.80 8.94 5.16
N PHE A 108 -6.37 8.86 3.90
CA PHE A 108 -4.96 8.97 3.50
C PHE A 108 -4.55 10.42 3.15
N GLU A 109 -5.48 11.33 2.88
CA GLU A 109 -5.18 12.76 2.60
C GLU A 109 -4.32 13.44 3.69
N PRO A 110 -4.55 13.18 5.00
CA PRO A 110 -3.72 13.76 6.06
C PRO A 110 -2.24 13.37 5.97
N ILE A 111 -1.90 12.17 5.48
CA ILE A 111 -0.51 11.71 5.34
C ILE A 111 0.23 12.58 4.33
N LYS A 112 -0.37 12.78 3.14
CA LYS A 112 0.18 13.66 2.10
C LYS A 112 0.42 15.08 2.62
N THR A 113 -0.58 15.62 3.32
CA THR A 113 -0.53 16.97 3.87
C THR A 113 0.59 17.11 4.90
N ALA A 114 0.68 16.15 5.83
CA ALA A 114 1.70 16.16 6.87
C ALA A 114 3.12 16.04 6.30
N LEU A 115 3.35 15.13 5.35
CA LEU A 115 4.68 14.97 4.73
C LEU A 115 5.11 16.21 3.96
N ASN A 116 4.22 16.82 3.17
CA ASN A 116 4.54 18.06 2.46
C ASN A 116 4.85 19.22 3.44
N HIS A 117 4.10 19.35 4.54
CA HIS A 117 4.43 20.34 5.58
C HIS A 117 5.78 20.08 6.25
N ILE A 118 6.15 18.81 6.48
CA ILE A 118 7.47 18.46 7.03
C ILE A 118 8.58 18.93 6.07
N ILE A 119 8.43 18.66 4.77
CA ILE A 119 9.40 19.07 3.75
C ILE A 119 9.53 20.60 3.71
N GLU A 120 8.42 21.33 3.72
CA GLU A 120 8.41 22.79 3.75
C GLU A 120 9.11 23.36 5.00
N ALA A 121 8.77 22.83 6.18
CA ALA A 121 9.39 23.26 7.44
C ALA A 121 10.90 23.01 7.44
N PHE A 122 11.33 21.86 6.92
CA PHE A 122 12.75 21.51 6.86
C PHE A 122 13.52 22.40 5.88
N ASN A 123 12.94 22.70 4.72
CA ASN A 123 13.49 23.68 3.77
C ASN A 123 13.62 25.07 4.39
N GLY A 124 12.65 25.49 5.21
CA GLY A 124 12.74 26.73 6.00
C GLY A 124 13.94 26.73 6.96
N ILE A 125 14.12 25.67 7.72
CA ILE A 125 15.26 25.52 8.65
C ILE A 125 16.60 25.59 7.91
N LEU A 126 16.72 24.92 6.76
CA LEU A 126 17.95 24.96 5.95
C LEU A 126 18.23 26.37 5.40
N LYS A 127 17.18 27.12 5.04
CA LYS A 127 17.32 28.51 4.61
C LYS A 127 17.81 29.39 5.76
N ASP A 128 17.18 29.31 6.93
CA ASP A 128 17.56 30.09 8.11
C ASP A 128 19.00 29.78 8.54
N MET A 129 19.44 28.51 8.43
CA MET A 129 20.80 28.09 8.71
C MET A 129 21.83 28.72 7.77
N ASN A 130 21.53 28.76 6.46
CA ASN A 130 22.40 29.41 5.48
C ASN A 130 22.50 30.92 5.75
N GLU A 131 21.38 31.59 6.03
CA GLU A 131 21.38 33.02 6.37
C GLU A 131 22.21 33.31 7.63
N ALA A 132 22.10 32.47 8.66
CA ALA A 132 22.90 32.60 9.87
C ALA A 132 24.41 32.37 9.60
N ALA A 133 24.76 31.40 8.75
CA ALA A 133 26.15 31.13 8.37
C ALA A 133 26.77 32.31 7.61
N ASP A 134 26.01 32.92 6.69
CA ASP A 134 26.43 34.11 5.95
C ASP A 134 26.67 35.30 6.89
N GLN A 135 25.80 35.52 7.87
CA GLN A 135 25.97 36.56 8.88
C GLN A 135 27.23 36.36 9.74
N VAL A 136 27.51 35.11 10.17
CA VAL A 136 28.72 34.78 10.93
C VAL A 136 29.97 35.01 10.08
N SER A 137 29.95 34.61 8.81
CA SER A 137 31.05 34.82 7.87
C SER A 137 31.35 36.31 7.66
N ALA A 138 30.30 37.11 7.41
CA ALA A 138 30.43 38.56 7.24
C ALA A 138 30.97 39.24 8.51
N GLY A 139 30.47 38.86 9.68
CA GLY A 139 30.95 39.38 10.97
C GLY A 139 32.41 39.01 11.26
N ALA A 140 32.83 37.78 10.95
CA ALA A 140 34.21 37.34 11.09
C ALA A 140 35.17 38.13 10.19
N SER A 141 34.77 38.41 8.94
CA SER A 141 35.56 39.26 8.03
C SER A 141 35.74 40.67 8.59
N GLN A 142 34.66 41.29 9.10
CA GLN A 142 34.71 42.65 9.64
C GLN A 142 35.61 42.75 10.88
N VAL A 143 35.56 41.76 11.78
CA VAL A 143 36.44 41.71 12.96
C VAL A 143 37.90 41.53 12.54
N SER A 144 38.17 40.67 11.55
CA SER A 144 39.52 40.48 10.99
C SER A 144 40.06 41.79 10.43
N ASP A 145 39.29 42.48 9.60
CA ASP A 145 39.69 43.76 9.00
C ASP A 145 39.94 44.83 10.07
N GLY A 146 39.08 44.88 11.10
CA GLY A 146 39.25 45.80 12.22
C GLY A 146 40.47 45.49 13.11
N SER A 147 40.94 44.24 13.14
CA SER A 147 42.13 43.84 13.90
C SER A 147 43.45 44.12 13.20
N GLN A 148 43.40 44.39 11.89
CA GLN A 148 44.57 44.71 11.06
C GLN A 148 44.83 46.22 10.92
N MET A 149 43.91 47.08 11.39
CA MET A 149 44.05 48.53 11.44
C MET A 149 44.66 49.01 12.76
#